data_AF-A0A9E1N512-F1
#
_entry.id   AF-A0A9E1N512-F1
#
_cell.length_a   1.000
_cell.length_b   1.000
_cell.length_c   1.000
_cell.angle_alpha   90.00
_cell.angle_beta   90.00
_cell.angle_gamma   90.00
#
_symmetry.space_group_name_H-M   'P 1'
#
loop_
_entity.id
_entity.type
_entity.pdbx_description
1 polymer ?
#
loop_
_entity_poly.entity_id
_entity_poly.type
_entity_poly.pdbx_seq_one_letter_code
_entity_poly.pdbx_strand_id
1 'polypeptide(L)' 'MEIHGKCPKCQGPIFLNSSMDWYGNTIMSLNCWNGHYQWINIENIEESKDLSPETKRDLVAHIGFFDLS' A
#
# COMPACT_ATOMS: atom_id res chain seq x y z
N MET A 1 13.51 1.70 10.45
CA MET A 1 12.27 0.91 10.44
C MET A 1 11.87 0.72 11.89
N GLU A 2 10.76 1.32 12.30
CA GLU A 2 10.22 1.20 13.66
C GLU A 2 9.06 0.21 13.67
N ILE A 3 8.99 -0.64 14.69
CA ILE A 3 7.94 -1.65 14.82
C ILE A 3 6.80 -1.05 15.64
N HIS A 4 5.60 -1.00 15.06
CA HIS A 4 4.40 -0.41 15.65
C HIS A 4 3.44 -1.44 16.27
N GLY A 5 3.85 -2.70 16.39
CA GLY A 5 3.07 -3.77 17.00
C GLY A 5 3.12 -5.07 16.21
N LYS A 6 2.08 -5.89 16.35
CA LYS A 6 1.94 -7.18 15.67
C LYS A 6 0.67 -7.24 14.84
N CYS A 7 0.77 -7.87 13.68
CA CYS A 7 -0.36 -8.12 12.79
C CYS A 7 -1.40 -9.00 13.49
N PRO A 8 -2.69 -8.62 13.51
CA PRO A 8 -3.72 -9.45 14.12
C PRO A 8 -3.88 -10.80 13.40
N LYS A 9 -3.59 -10.86 12.10
CA LYS A 9 -3.72 -12.08 11.28
C LYS A 9 -2.59 -13.08 11.47
N CYS A 10 -1.34 -12.63 11.39
CA CYS A 10 -0.17 -13.52 11.37
C CYS A 10 0.81 -13.31 12.52
N GLN A 11 0.54 -12.39 13.44
CA GLN A 11 1.42 -12.00 14.55
C GLN A 11 2.80 -11.46 14.13
N GLY A 12 3.00 -11.22 12.83
CA GLY A 12 4.23 -10.63 12.29
C GLY A 12 4.39 -9.16 12.68
N PRO A 13 5.63 -8.64 12.79
CA PRO A 13 5.88 -7.24 13.15
C PRO A 13 5.24 -6.28 12.14
N ILE A 14 4.52 -5.27 12.63
CA ILE A 14 3.99 -4.16 11.83
C ILE A 14 5.03 -3.05 11.79
N PHE A 15 5.25 -2.44 10.64
CA PHE A 15 6.14 -1.30 10.47
C PHE A 15 5.60 -0.34 9.42
N LEU A 16 6.03 0.91 9.50
CA LEU A 16 5.83 1.88 8.44
C LEU A 16 6.91 1.68 7.38
N ASN A 17 6.49 1.52 6.14
CA ASN A 17 7.34 1.41 4.97
C ASN A 17 7.17 2.64 4.07
N SER A 18 8.27 3.09 3.49
CA SER A 18 8.29 4.13 2.45
C SER A 18 9.22 3.67 1.35
N SER A 19 8.70 3.60 0.13
CA SER A 19 9.44 3.17 -1.05
C SER A 19 9.05 4.03 -2.25
N MET A 20 9.92 4.10 -3.24
CA MET A 20 9.61 4.75 -4.51
C MET A 20 9.34 3.66 -5.56
N ASP A 21 8.29 3.85 -6.36
CA ASP A 21 8.04 2.97 -7.51
C ASP A 21 8.92 3.34 -8.72
N TRP A 22 8.78 2.59 -9.80
CA TRP A 22 9.55 2.81 -11.02
C TRP A 22 9.27 4.17 -11.69
N TYR A 23 8.10 4.76 -11.42
CA TYR A 23 7.65 6.02 -12.00
C TYR A 23 8.01 7.24 -11.15
N GLY A 24 8.68 7.03 -10.01
CA GLY A 24 9.02 8.11 -9.08
C GLY A 24 7.92 8.44 -8.08
N ASN A 25 6.83 7.65 -8.02
CA ASN A 25 5.79 7.83 -7.03
C ASN A 25 6.29 7.33 -5.67
N THR A 26 5.94 8.05 -4.60
CA THR A 26 6.26 7.63 -3.25
C THR A 26 5.13 6.77 -2.71
N ILE A 27 5.40 5.50 -2.42
CA ILE A 27 4.49 4.57 -1.78
C ILE A 27 4.80 4.54 -0.28
N MET A 28 3.88 5.05 0.51
CA MET A 28 3.87 4.90 1.97
C MET A 28 2.91 3.79 2.36
N SER A 29 3.30 2.91 3.28
CA SER A 29 2.42 1.83 3.74
C SER A 29 2.63 1.48 5.21
N LEU A 30 1.55 1.03 5.86
CA LEU A 30 1.59 0.40 7.17
C LEU A 30 1.26 -1.08 6.98
N ASN A 31 2.28 -1.93 7.09
CA ASN A 31 2.17 -3.35 6.77
C ASN A 31 2.95 -4.21 7.75
N CYS A 32 2.65 -5.51 7.75
CA CYS A 32 3.49 -6.50 8.42
C CYS A 32 4.48 -7.18 7.48
N TRP A 33 5.46 -7.90 8.02
CA TRP A 33 6.49 -8.61 7.22
C TRP A 33 5.90 -9.61 6.24
N ASN A 34 4.71 -10.14 6.50
CA ASN A 34 4.05 -11.13 5.63
C ASN A 34 3.12 -10.48 4.59
N GLY A 35 3.20 -9.17 4.36
CA GLY A 35 2.44 -8.51 3.31
C GLY A 35 0.96 -8.25 3.64
N HIS A 36 0.57 -8.28 4.92
CA HIS A 36 -0.74 -7.78 5.32
C HIS A 36 -0.70 -6.26 5.49
N TYR A 37 -1.45 -5.54 4.67
CA TYR A 37 -1.53 -4.07 4.68
C TYR A 37 -2.73 -3.60 5.50
N GLN A 38 -2.50 -2.66 6.41
CA GLN A 38 -3.56 -1.91 7.09
C GLN A 38 -3.86 -0.61 6.34
N TRP A 39 -2.84 -0.01 5.73
CA TRP A 39 -2.94 1.24 5.01
C TRP A 39 -1.83 1.36 3.97
N ILE A 40 -2.12 2.09 2.91
CA ILE A 40 -1.17 2.45 1.84
C ILE A 40 -1.64 3.75 1.20
N ASN A 41 -0.67 4.61 0.90
CA ASN A 41 -0.85 5.87 0.23
C ASN A 41 0.23 6.01 -0.83
N ILE A 42 -0.17 6.53 -1.99
CA ILE A 42 0.75 6.78 -3.10
C ILE A 42 0.73 8.28 -3.36
N GLU A 43 1.84 8.94 -3.05
CA GLU A 43 2.05 10.35 -3.28
C GLU A 43 2.71 10.56 -4.64
N ASN A 44 2.56 11.78 -5.19
CA ASN A 44 3.03 12.15 -6.53
C ASN A 44 2.32 11.43 -7.69
N ILE A 45 1.13 10.85 -7.46
CA ILE A 45 0.16 10.63 -8.54
C ILE A 45 -0.37 12.01 -8.99
N GLU A 46 0.47 12.82 -9.64
CA GLU A 46 0.09 14.16 -10.10
C GLU A 46 -0.87 14.13 -11.31
N GLU A 47 -1.16 12.97 -11.91
CA GLU A 47 -1.92 12.90 -13.17
C GLU A 47 -3.13 11.95 -13.16
N SER A 48 -3.69 11.59 -12.00
CA SER A 48 -4.94 10.79 -11.99
C SER A 48 -6.17 11.54 -12.53
N LYS A 49 -6.07 12.82 -12.93
CA LYS A 49 -7.17 13.51 -13.60
C LYS A 49 -7.46 12.93 -14.99
N ASP A 50 -6.44 12.47 -15.72
CA ASP A 50 -6.57 11.98 -17.10
C ASP A 50 -6.40 10.46 -17.26
N LEU A 51 -6.12 9.73 -16.17
CA LEU A 51 -6.12 8.27 -16.22
C LEU A 51 -7.53 7.75 -16.53
N SER A 52 -7.62 6.85 -17.50
CA SER A 52 -8.87 6.20 -17.85
C SER A 52 -9.45 5.48 -16.61
N PRO A 53 -10.78 5.36 -16.49
CA PRO A 53 -11.41 4.67 -15.37
C PRO A 53 -10.90 3.24 -15.15
N GLU A 54 -10.45 2.59 -16.23
CA GLU A 54 -9.86 1.25 -16.22
C GLU A 54 -8.48 1.24 -15.54
N THR A 55 -7.60 2.18 -15.90
CA THR A 55 -6.28 2.31 -15.26
C THR A 55 -6.39 2.69 -13.78
N LYS A 56 -7.40 3.48 -13.40
CA LYS A 56 -7.71 3.78 -12.00
C LYS A 56 -8.13 2.54 -11.23
N ARG A 57 -8.94 1.65 -11.83
CA ARG A 57 -9.29 0.36 -11.22
C ARG A 57 -8.07 -0.54 -11.07
N ASP A 58 -7.18 -0.58 -12.06
CA ASP A 58 -6.01 -1.45 -12.02
C ASP A 58 -4.98 -0.99 -10.97
N LEU A 59 -4.77 0.32 -10.83
CA LEU A 59 -3.97 0.92 -9.75
C LEU A 59 -4.50 0.51 -8.37
N VAL A 60 -5.81 0.56 -8.17
CA VAL A 60 -6.46 0.10 -6.94
C VAL A 60 -6.40 -1.42 -6.80
N ALA A 61 -6.49 -2.18 -7.89
CA ALA A 61 -6.48 -3.64 -7.88
C ALA A 61 -5.11 -4.25 -7.56
N HIS A 62 -4.01 -3.55 -7.87
CA HIS A 62 -2.64 -3.98 -7.52
C HIS A 62 -2.28 -3.68 -6.07
N ILE A 63 -3.09 -2.87 -5.41
CA ILE A 63 -3.11 -2.75 -3.96
C ILE A 63 -4.14 -3.75 -3.44
N GLY A 64 -3.72 -5.01 -3.32
CA GLY A 64 -4.57 -6.08 -2.81
C GLY A 64 -4.97 -5.83 -1.35
N PHE A 65 -6.10 -5.15 -1.15
CA PHE A 65 -6.82 -5.21 0.12
C PHE A 65 -7.57 -6.53 0.16
N PHE A 66 -7.10 -7.47 0.99
CA PHE A 66 -7.91 -8.63 1.33
C PHE A 66 -9.04 -8.17 2.26
N ASP A 67 -10.27 -8.52 1.93
CA ASP A 67 -11.40 -8.37 2.83
C ASP A 67 -11.30 -9.42 3.95
N LEU A 68 -11.74 -9.06 5.15
CA LEU A 68 -11.91 -9.97 6.28
C LEU A 68 -13.41 -10.25 6.43
N SER A 69 -13.95 -11.03 5.50
CA SER A 69 -15.22 -11.74 5.70
C SER A 69 -14.95 -13.21 5.95
#